data_AF-A0A1Y0MJH1-F1
#
_entry.id   AF-A0A1Y0MJH1-F1
#
_cell.length_a   1.000
_cell.length_b   1.000
_cell.length_c   1.000
_cell.angle_alpha   90.00
_cell.angle_beta   90.00
_cell.angle_gamma   90.00
#
_symmetry.space_group_name_H-M   'P 1'
#
loop_
_entity.id
_entity.type
_entity.pdbx_description
1 polymer ?
#
loop_
_entity_poly.entity_id
_entity_poly.type
_entity_poly.pdbx_seq_one_letter_code
_entity_poly.pdbx_strand_id
1 'polypeptide(L)'
;MFDSFYITFLNVTKPKFGRKAMSLALQYICITEIAFYALLACFFAAFSSQLNIGKVNLEKAITLSVLCILFIYLKNWMRYNGKRRNVLNAKSKKQKLQVWKLVVVPVAFIVLAYVFFQAI
;
A
#
# COMPACT_ATOMS: atom_id res chain seq x y z
N MET A 1 -10.25 1.40 -3.70
CA MET A 1 -9.83 1.61 -2.30
C MET A 1 -8.63 2.54 -2.21
N PHE A 2 -7.45 2.15 -2.72
CA PHE A 2 -6.21 2.94 -2.64
C PHE A 2 -6.31 4.37 -3.21
N ASP A 3 -7.07 4.60 -4.28
CA ASP A 3 -7.30 5.96 -4.79
C ASP A 3 -7.95 6.88 -3.74
N SER A 4 -8.92 6.38 -2.97
CA SER A 4 -9.60 7.15 -1.93
C SER A 4 -8.67 7.49 -0.78
N PHE A 5 -7.77 6.56 -0.40
CA PHE A 5 -6.69 6.81 0.57
C PHE A 5 -5.72 7.87 0.06
N TYR A 6 -5.24 7.75 -1.18
CA TYR A 6 -4.33 8.71 -1.80
C TYR A 6 -4.95 10.12 -1.86
N ILE A 7 -6.18 10.24 -2.37
CA ILE A 7 -6.83 11.55 -2.52
C ILE A 7 -7.15 12.17 -1.16
N THR A 8 -7.62 11.39 -0.18
CA THR A 8 -7.91 11.90 1.17
C THR A 8 -6.62 12.36 1.84
N PHE A 9 -5.54 11.57 1.78
CA PHE A 9 -4.24 11.95 2.32
C PHE A 9 -3.69 13.22 1.65
N LEU A 10 -3.80 13.31 0.32
CA LEU A 10 -3.40 14.49 -0.44
C LEU A 10 -4.20 15.71 0.01
N ASN A 11 -5.52 15.61 0.15
CA ASN A 11 -6.37 16.74 0.56
C ASN A 11 -6.07 17.21 1.99
N VAL A 12 -5.73 16.30 2.91
CA VAL A 12 -5.33 16.63 4.29
C VAL A 12 -3.95 17.31 4.34
N THR A 13 -3.00 16.85 3.52
CA THR A 13 -1.61 17.33 3.56
C THR A 13 -1.33 18.54 2.67
N LYS A 14 -2.11 18.73 1.60
CA LYS A 14 -1.98 19.84 0.65
C LYS A 14 -1.99 21.24 1.30
N PRO A 15 -2.88 21.59 2.24
CA PRO A 15 -2.85 22.92 2.86
C PRO A 15 -1.59 23.16 3.70
N LYS A 16 -0.95 22.10 4.23
CA LYS A 16 0.24 22.21 5.08
C LYS A 16 1.56 22.18 4.30
N PHE A 17 1.64 21.35 3.26
CA PHE A 17 2.91 21.04 2.58
C PHE A 17 2.98 21.48 1.11
N GLY A 18 1.92 22.09 0.57
CA GLY A 18 1.90 22.66 -0.79
C GLY A 18 2.28 21.64 -1.86
N ARG A 19 3.33 21.94 -2.66
CA ARG A 19 3.82 21.05 -3.74
C ARG A 19 4.39 19.73 -3.21
N LYS A 20 5.01 19.73 -2.02
CA LYS A 20 5.59 18.52 -1.41
C LYS A 20 4.53 17.49 -1.01
N ALA A 21 3.29 17.92 -0.78
CA ALA A 21 2.17 17.03 -0.46
C ALA A 21 1.94 15.95 -1.52
N MET A 22 2.26 16.22 -2.80
CA MET A 22 2.12 15.23 -3.87
C MET A 22 3.13 14.09 -3.71
N SER A 23 4.39 14.41 -3.43
CA SER A 23 5.43 13.40 -3.22
C SER A 23 5.12 12.57 -1.96
N LEU A 24 4.69 13.22 -0.89
CA LEU A 24 4.29 12.55 0.35
C LEU A 24 3.09 11.61 0.15
N ALA A 25 2.06 12.05 -0.59
CA ALA A 25 0.90 11.21 -0.88
C ALA A 25 1.28 9.98 -1.72
N LEU A 26 2.23 10.13 -2.65
CA LEU A 26 2.73 9.01 -3.45
C LEU A 26 3.50 8.01 -2.59
N GLN A 27 4.42 8.49 -1.73
CA GLN A 27 5.16 7.63 -0.80
C GLN A 27 4.21 6.90 0.15
N TYR A 28 3.25 7.62 0.72
CA TYR A 28 2.23 7.06 1.60
C TYR A 28 1.45 5.91 0.96
N ILE A 29 0.97 6.09 -0.29
CA ILE A 29 0.18 5.05 -0.93
C ILE A 29 1.03 3.84 -1.34
N CYS A 30 2.28 4.06 -1.75
CA CYS A 30 3.22 2.97 -2.01
C CYS A 30 3.48 2.15 -0.74
N ILE A 31 3.77 2.79 0.40
CA ILE A 31 3.97 2.09 1.68
C ILE A 31 2.71 1.31 2.07
N THR A 32 1.53 1.92 1.92
CA THR A 32 0.25 1.28 2.26
C THR A 32 -0.02 0.05 1.38
N GLU A 33 0.22 0.14 0.08
CA GLU A 33 0.06 -1.01 -0.83
C GLU A 33 1.11 -2.09 -0.55
N ILE A 34 2.38 -1.73 -0.32
CA ILE A 34 3.43 -2.68 0.04
C ILE A 34 3.05 -3.44 1.33
N ALA A 35 2.58 -2.74 2.36
CA ALA A 35 2.12 -3.37 3.59
C ALA A 35 0.94 -4.35 3.34
N PHE A 36 0.00 -3.97 2.47
CA PHE A 36 -1.12 -4.85 2.11
C PHE A 36 -0.65 -6.11 1.36
N TYR A 37 0.25 -5.97 0.39
CA TYR A 37 0.78 -7.13 -0.34
C TYR A 37 1.71 -7.98 0.53
N ALA A 38 2.47 -7.38 1.45
CA ALA A 38 3.27 -8.11 2.43
C ALA A 38 2.39 -8.94 3.37
N LEU A 39 1.26 -8.38 3.83
CA LEU A 39 0.26 -9.10 4.59
C LEU A 39 -0.25 -10.33 3.83
N LEU A 40 -0.65 -10.15 2.57
CA LEU A 40 -1.11 -11.26 1.73
C LEU A 40 -0.01 -12.31 1.54
N ALA A 41 1.22 -11.89 1.27
CA ALA A 41 2.35 -12.79 1.09
C ALA A 41 2.63 -13.62 2.36
N CYS A 42 2.64 -12.97 3.54
CA CYS A 42 2.84 -13.66 4.82
C CYS A 42 1.68 -14.61 5.13
N PHE A 43 0.44 -14.20 4.88
CA PHE A 43 -0.74 -15.06 5.04
C PHE A 43 -0.62 -16.33 4.20
N PHE A 44 -0.34 -16.21 2.89
CA PHE A 44 -0.21 -17.37 2.02
C PHE A 44 1.00 -18.24 2.36
N ALA A 45 2.11 -17.63 2.78
CA ALA A 45 3.29 -18.38 3.23
C ALA A 45 3.00 -19.21 4.49
N ALA A 46 2.33 -18.62 5.48
CA ALA A 46 1.95 -19.31 6.73
C ALA A 46 0.91 -20.41 6.47
N PHE A 47 0.01 -20.21 5.51
CA PHE A 47 -0.94 -21.24 5.12
C PHE A 47 -0.27 -22.38 4.34
N SER A 48 0.64 -22.04 3.41
CA SER A 48 1.40 -23.02 2.62
C SER A 48 2.28 -23.91 3.50
N SER A 49 2.87 -23.36 4.58
CA SER A 49 3.66 -24.13 5.52
C SER A 49 2.82 -25.18 6.25
N GLN A 50 1.56 -24.86 6.58
CA GLN A 50 0.63 -25.81 7.18
C GLN A 50 0.13 -26.87 6.19
N LEU A 51 0.00 -26.53 4.92
CA LEU A 51 -0.43 -27.46 3.86
C LEU A 51 0.68 -28.41 3.37
N ASN A 52 1.90 -28.31 3.93
CA ASN A 52 3.07 -29.08 3.50
C ASN A 52 3.41 -28.91 2.00
N ILE A 53 2.94 -27.82 1.39
CA ILE A 53 3.36 -27.38 0.06
C ILE A 53 4.71 -26.69 0.31
N GLY A 54 5.79 -27.30 -0.19
CA GLY A 54 7.18 -26.98 0.18
C GLY A 54 7.53 -25.49 0.30
N LYS A 55 8.49 -25.17 1.16
CA LYS A 55 8.88 -23.78 1.46
C LYS A 55 9.56 -23.12 0.24
N VAL A 56 9.22 -21.86 -0.01
CA VAL A 56 9.91 -21.04 -1.01
C VAL A 56 11.32 -20.72 -0.52
N ASN A 57 12.33 -20.90 -1.38
CA ASN A 57 13.71 -20.54 -1.05
C ASN A 57 13.83 -19.02 -0.75
N LEU A 58 14.63 -18.66 0.25
CA LEU A 58 14.79 -17.29 0.73
C LEU A 58 15.20 -16.32 -0.38
N GLU A 59 16.17 -16.69 -1.21
CA GLU A 59 16.65 -15.85 -2.31
C GLU A 59 15.55 -15.55 -3.32
N LYS A 60 14.73 -16.56 -3.65
CA LYS A 60 13.59 -16.40 -4.57
C LYS A 60 12.52 -15.50 -3.95
N ALA A 61 12.25 -15.66 -2.65
CA ALA A 61 11.28 -14.82 -1.93
C ALA A 61 11.72 -13.35 -1.86
N ILE A 62 12.99 -13.08 -1.58
CA ILE A 62 13.55 -11.71 -1.57
C ILE A 62 13.46 -11.10 -2.97
N THR A 63 13.87 -11.86 -4.00
CA THR A 63 13.85 -11.39 -5.40
C THR A 63 12.44 -11.01 -5.84
N LEU A 64 11.45 -11.86 -5.55
CA LEU A 64 10.04 -11.58 -5.84
C LEU A 64 9.53 -10.38 -5.06
N SER A 65 9.92 -10.23 -3.80
CA SER A 65 9.51 -9.11 -2.95
C SER A 65 10.02 -7.78 -3.51
N VAL A 66 11.29 -7.70 -3.91
CA VAL A 66 11.88 -6.51 -4.53
C VAL A 66 11.18 -6.17 -5.85
N LEU A 67 10.91 -7.17 -6.69
CA LEU A 67 10.21 -6.97 -7.95
C LEU A 67 8.78 -6.44 -7.73
N CYS A 68 8.06 -6.97 -6.73
CA CYS A 68 6.74 -6.47 -6.33
C CYS A 68 6.79 -5.02 -5.85
N ILE A 69 7.75 -4.66 -5.01
CA ILE A 69 7.93 -3.28 -4.53
C ILE A 69 8.16 -2.31 -5.70
N LEU A 70 9.07 -2.68 -6.61
CA LEU A 70 9.36 -1.88 -7.81
C LEU A 70 8.10 -1.71 -8.67
N PHE A 71 7.37 -2.81 -8.93
CA PHE A 71 6.14 -2.80 -9.71
C PHE A 71 5.08 -1.88 -9.09
N ILE A 72 4.86 -1.99 -7.76
CA ILE A 72 3.92 -1.14 -7.02
C ILE A 72 4.29 0.33 -7.17
N TYR A 73 5.57 0.67 -7.00
CA TYR A 73 6.05 2.04 -7.11
C TYR A 73 5.81 2.62 -8.51
N LEU A 74 6.22 1.90 -9.55
CA LEU A 74 6.02 2.31 -10.95
C LEU A 74 4.54 2.45 -11.29
N LYS A 75 3.71 1.47 -10.90
CA LYS A 75 2.26 1.50 -11.08
C LYS A 75 1.64 2.75 -10.46
N ASN A 76 1.99 3.06 -9.21
CA ASN A 76 1.42 4.20 -8.49
C ASN A 76 1.91 5.53 -9.06
N TRP A 77 3.19 5.62 -9.42
CA TRP A 77 3.75 6.81 -10.05
C TRP A 77 3.01 7.13 -11.37
N MET A 78 2.77 6.14 -12.21
CA MET A 78 1.99 6.31 -13.45
C MET A 78 0.52 6.65 -13.18
N ARG A 79 -0.12 6.00 -12.19
CA ARG A 79 -1.55 6.17 -11.89
C ARG A 79 -1.87 7.55 -11.34
N TYR A 80 -1.02 8.09 -10.46
CA TYR A 80 -1.29 9.36 -9.76
C TYR A 80 -0.68 10.59 -10.43
N ASN A 81 -0.38 10.49 -11.74
CA ASN A 81 0.07 11.60 -12.57
C ASN A 81 -0.99 12.73 -12.64
N GLY A 82 -0.55 13.97 -12.91
CA GLY A 82 -1.33 15.20 -12.79
C GLY A 82 -2.71 15.17 -13.46
N LYS A 83 -2.78 14.70 -14.72
CA LYS A 83 -4.05 14.59 -15.48
C LYS A 83 -5.01 13.59 -14.84
N ARG A 84 -4.55 12.37 -14.57
CA ARG A 84 -5.37 11.29 -14.00
C ARG A 84 -5.78 11.57 -12.55
N ARG A 85 -4.90 12.18 -11.77
CA ARG A 85 -5.18 12.66 -10.41
C ARG A 85 -6.32 13.68 -10.38
N ASN A 86 -6.34 14.65 -11.29
CA ASN A 86 -7.41 15.66 -11.30
C ASN A 86 -8.78 15.00 -11.54
N VAL A 87 -8.85 14.03 -12.44
CA VAL A 87 -10.06 13.23 -12.67
C VAL A 87 -10.46 12.45 -11.40
N LEU A 88 -9.49 11.79 -10.74
CA LEU A 88 -9.74 11.07 -9.48
C LEU A 88 -10.24 12.01 -8.37
N ASN A 89 -9.65 13.19 -8.22
CA ASN A 89 -10.05 14.16 -7.21
C ASN A 89 -11.47 14.69 -7.45
N ALA A 90 -11.82 14.97 -8.71
CA ALA A 90 -13.18 15.37 -9.09
C ALA A 90 -14.21 14.29 -8.78
N LYS A 91 -13.88 13.01 -9.05
CA LYS A 91 -14.73 11.86 -8.71
C LYS A 91 -14.83 11.60 -7.20
N SER A 92 -13.81 11.97 -6.42
CA SER A 92 -13.75 11.70 -4.98
C SER A 92 -14.69 12.53 -4.11
N LYS A 93 -15.29 13.62 -4.64
CA LYS A 93 -16.16 14.54 -3.88
C LYS A 93 -17.33 13.85 -3.16
N LYS A 94 -17.66 12.59 -3.52
CA LYS A 94 -18.73 11.79 -2.91
C LYS A 94 -18.29 10.84 -1.78
N GLN A 95 -17.00 10.59 -1.57
CA GLN A 95 -16.52 9.64 -0.57
C GLN A 95 -15.58 10.31 0.45
N LYS A 96 -16.12 10.67 1.62
CA LYS A 96 -15.32 11.16 2.75
C LYS A 96 -14.75 9.96 3.52
N LEU A 97 -13.51 9.58 3.23
CA LEU A 97 -12.76 8.69 4.10
C LEU A 97 -12.40 9.46 5.38
N GLN A 98 -12.66 8.87 6.54
CA GLN A 98 -12.27 9.48 7.82
C GLN A 98 -10.75 9.48 7.96
N VAL A 99 -10.18 10.59 8.45
CA VAL A 99 -8.72 10.80 8.52
C VAL A 99 -8.02 9.73 9.36
N TRP A 100 -8.63 9.27 10.46
CA TRP A 100 -8.05 8.23 11.31
C TRP A 100 -7.80 6.91 10.56
N LYS A 101 -8.64 6.58 9.56
CA LYS A 101 -8.47 5.37 8.74
C LYS A 101 -7.19 5.39 7.93
N LEU A 102 -6.67 6.58 7.58
CA LEU A 102 -5.42 6.73 6.83
C LEU A 102 -4.23 6.13 7.59
N VAL A 103 -4.27 6.12 8.92
CA VAL A 103 -3.18 5.60 9.75
C VAL A 103 -3.50 4.19 10.22
N VAL A 104 -4.74 3.95 10.70
CA VAL A 104 -5.09 2.66 11.28
C VAL A 104 -5.02 1.53 10.26
N VAL A 105 -5.41 1.75 9.01
CA VAL A 105 -5.42 0.68 8.00
C VAL A 105 -4.00 0.20 7.63
N PRO A 106 -3.05 1.08 7.26
CA PRO A 106 -1.66 0.65 7.03
C PRO A 106 -1.02 0.00 8.26
N VAL A 107 -1.26 0.54 9.46
CA VAL A 107 -0.73 -0.04 10.70
C VAL A 107 -1.31 -1.43 10.95
N ALA A 108 -2.62 -1.62 10.75
CA ALA A 108 -3.26 -2.91 10.87
C ALA A 108 -2.66 -3.93 9.89
N PHE A 109 -2.37 -3.53 8.64
CA PHE A 109 -1.71 -4.43 7.68
C PHE A 109 -0.32 -4.85 8.15
N ILE A 110 0.48 -3.93 8.68
CA ILE A 110 1.84 -4.24 9.19
C ILE A 110 1.75 -5.18 10.39
N VAL A 111 0.89 -4.88 11.36
CA VAL A 111 0.72 -5.70 12.57
C VAL A 111 0.25 -7.11 12.19
N LEU A 112 -0.76 -7.23 11.33
CA LEU A 112 -1.25 -8.53 10.89
C LEU A 112 -0.20 -9.29 10.07
N ALA A 113 0.56 -8.61 9.21
CA ALA A 113 1.63 -9.23 8.44
C ALA A 113 2.70 -9.82 9.38
N TYR A 114 3.05 -9.08 10.44
CA TYR A 114 3.98 -9.53 11.45
C TYR A 114 3.46 -10.75 12.23
N VAL A 115 2.17 -10.77 12.59
CA VAL A 115 1.54 -11.95 13.23
C VAL A 115 1.61 -13.17 12.33
N PHE A 116 1.28 -13.05 11.04
CA PHE A 116 1.41 -14.18 10.11
C PHE A 116 2.87 -14.58 9.89
N PHE A 117 3.80 -13.63 9.88
CA PHE A 117 5.22 -13.92 9.74
C PHE A 117 5.75 -14.78 10.89
N GLN A 118 5.25 -14.59 12.12
CA GLN A 118 5.59 -15.45 13.25
C GLN A 118 5.07 -16.90 13.11
N ALA A 119 4.07 -17.13 12.25
CA ALA A 119 3.46 -18.44 12.03
C ALA A 119 4.08 -19.23 10.86
N ILE A 120 5.07 -18.68 10.15
CA ILE A 120 5.80 -19.30 9.02
C ILE A 120 6.99 -20.13 9.55
#